data_AF-A0A1B6KS26-F1
#
_entry.id   AF-A0A1B6KS26-F1
#
_cell.length_a   1.000
_cell.length_b   1.000
_cell.length_c   1.000
_cell.angle_alpha   90.00
_cell.angle_beta   90.00
_cell.angle_gamma   90.00
#
_symmetry.space_group_name_H-M   'P 1'
#
loop_
_entity.id
_entity.type
_entity.pdbx_description
1 polymer ?
#
loop_
_entity_poly.entity_id
_entity_poly.type
_entity_poly.pdbx_seq_one_letter_code
_entity_poly.pdbx_strand_id
1 'polypeptide(L)'
;FPATDVSGVCGTASMLAQQLTGLELERMSYIGPEEFVLAFMRDVSHPLHQGKDVKKTNNLESYVAWSCHLSQLVATEICKQGSKKQRVKITEFWIEAAKECFNIGNFNSLAAILAGLNMAPVSRLTKTWSKAGSERLVVLRQAMDSAADYDNYRATLKAAVWRAAGSSGQNIVIP
;
A
#
# COMPACT_ATOMS: atom_id res chain seq x y z
N PHE A 1 -11.54 -6.05 26.09
CA PHE A 1 -10.09 -5.91 25.80
C PHE A 1 -9.84 -4.50 25.33
N PRO A 2 -8.90 -3.72 25.89
CA PRO A 2 -8.50 -2.48 25.26
C PRO A 2 -7.84 -2.86 23.93
N ALA A 3 -8.50 -2.54 22.82
CA ALA A 3 -7.96 -2.83 21.50
C ALA A 3 -6.74 -1.92 21.29
N THR A 4 -5.54 -2.48 21.43
CA THR A 4 -4.31 -1.80 21.02
C THR A 4 -4.47 -1.39 19.56
N ASP A 5 -4.45 -0.09 19.30
CA ASP A 5 -4.48 0.44 17.95
C ASP A 5 -3.09 0.31 17.30
N VAL A 6 -3.01 0.51 15.98
CA VAL A 6 -1.74 0.39 15.24
C VAL A 6 -0.60 1.26 15.83
N SER A 7 -0.91 2.40 16.45
CA SER A 7 0.10 3.27 17.09
C SER A 7 0.64 2.69 18.41
N GLY A 8 -0.10 1.79 19.04
CA GLY A 8 0.35 1.03 20.20
C GLY A 8 1.19 -0.19 19.84
N VAL A 9 1.07 -0.72 18.61
CA VAL A 9 1.89 -1.82 18.11
C VAL A 9 3.19 -1.30 17.48
N CYS A 10 3.08 -0.28 16.63
CA CYS A 10 4.21 0.42 16.03
C CYS A 10 4.28 1.82 16.62
N GLY A 11 5.28 2.08 17.46
CA GLY A 11 5.40 3.33 18.21
C GLY A 11 5.54 4.59 17.32
N THR A 12 5.95 4.43 16.06
CA THR A 12 6.05 5.52 15.08
C THR A 12 5.60 5.08 13.68
N ALA A 13 5.17 6.05 12.87
CA ALA A 13 4.81 5.82 11.46
C ALA A 13 5.99 5.33 10.62
N SER A 14 7.21 5.81 10.92
CA SER A 14 8.43 5.38 10.24
C SER A 14 8.76 3.91 10.53
N MET A 15 8.59 3.48 11.79
CA MET A 15 8.75 2.06 12.16
C MET A 15 7.72 1.19 11.44
N LEU A 16 6.45 1.62 11.37
CA LEU A 16 5.43 0.89 10.61
C LEU A 16 5.82 0.77 9.13
N ALA A 17 6.25 1.87 8.50
CA ALA A 17 6.67 1.85 7.10
C ALA A 17 7.85 0.88 6.86
N GLN A 18 8.84 0.85 7.75
CA GLN A 18 9.94 -0.13 7.68
C GLN A 18 9.46 -1.57 7.79
N GLN A 19 8.55 -1.86 8.73
CA GLN A 19 7.99 -3.21 8.89
C GLN A 19 7.16 -3.64 7.67
N LEU A 20 6.33 -2.74 7.12
CA LEU A 20 5.58 -2.98 5.89
C LEU A 20 6.52 -3.28 4.72
N THR A 21 7.59 -2.50 4.55
CA THR A 21 8.60 -2.75 3.52
C THR A 21 9.29 -4.10 3.70
N GLY A 22 9.64 -4.48 4.93
CA GLY A 22 10.21 -5.80 5.20
C GLY A 22 9.28 -6.94 4.81
N LEU A 23 8.00 -6.86 5.20
CA LEU A 23 6.98 -7.84 4.85
C LEU A 23 6.77 -7.94 3.33
N GLU A 24 6.75 -6.81 2.63
CA GLU A 24 6.58 -6.82 1.18
C GLU A 24 7.77 -7.42 0.46
N LEU A 25 9.00 -7.04 0.83
CA LEU A 25 10.20 -7.63 0.24
C LEU A 25 10.27 -9.14 0.49
N GLU A 26 9.90 -9.59 1.68
CA GLU A 26 9.81 -11.03 1.99
C GLU A 26 8.78 -11.71 1.07
N ARG A 27 7.56 -11.16 0.96
CA ARG A 27 6.50 -11.75 0.13
C ARG A 27 6.85 -11.76 -1.36
N MET A 28 7.43 -10.67 -1.85
CA MET A 28 7.89 -10.56 -3.24
C MET A 28 8.99 -11.58 -3.55
N SER A 29 9.87 -11.90 -2.59
CA SER A 29 10.95 -12.86 -2.79
C SER A 29 10.47 -14.29 -3.07
N TYR A 30 9.22 -14.61 -2.70
CA TYR A 30 8.60 -15.90 -3.01
C TYR A 30 7.96 -15.95 -4.41
N ILE A 31 7.78 -14.82 -5.10
CA ILE A 31 7.14 -14.78 -6.41
C ILE A 31 8.17 -15.11 -7.49
N GLY A 32 8.01 -16.27 -8.12
CA GLY A 32 8.85 -16.66 -9.25
C GLY A 32 8.45 -15.95 -10.55
N PRO A 33 9.40 -15.69 -11.48
CA PRO A 33 9.09 -15.11 -12.80
C PRO A 33 8.04 -15.93 -13.58
N GLU A 34 7.98 -17.24 -13.37
CA GLU A 34 6.99 -18.14 -13.95
C GLU A 34 5.56 -17.79 -13.53
N GLU A 35 5.33 -17.27 -12.33
CA GLU A 35 3.99 -16.89 -11.86
C GLU A 35 3.45 -15.70 -12.66
N PHE A 36 4.33 -14.75 -13.04
CA PHE A 36 3.94 -13.62 -13.89
C PHE A 36 3.56 -14.07 -15.31
N VAL A 37 4.34 -14.99 -15.90
CA VAL A 37 4.04 -15.56 -17.22
C VAL A 37 2.68 -16.27 -17.19
N LEU A 38 2.44 -17.05 -16.15
CA LEU A 38 1.17 -17.79 -15.99
C LEU A 38 -0.02 -16.86 -15.76
N ALA A 39 0.15 -15.78 -14.99
CA ALA A 39 -0.88 -14.77 -14.81
C ALA A 39 -1.25 -14.09 -16.13
N PHE A 40 -0.25 -13.70 -16.94
CA PHE A 40 -0.49 -13.11 -18.26
C PHE A 40 -1.19 -14.08 -19.21
N MET A 41 -0.78 -15.35 -19.23
CA MET A 41 -1.40 -16.38 -20.07
C MET A 41 -2.88 -16.64 -19.69
N ARG A 42 -3.24 -16.53 -18.40
CA ARG A 42 -4.63 -16.64 -17.96
C ARG A 42 -5.51 -15.51 -18.49
N ASP A 43 -5.02 -14.27 -18.52
CA ASP A 43 -5.77 -13.12 -19.04
C ASP A 43 -6.01 -13.19 -20.56
N VAL A 44 -5.09 -13.85 -21.31
CA VAL A 44 -5.19 -13.99 -22.78
C VAL A 44 -6.03 -15.21 -23.20
N SER A 45 -6.17 -16.21 -22.32
CA SER A 45 -6.87 -17.46 -22.64
C SER A 45 -8.35 -17.39 -22.24
N HIS A 46 -9.27 -17.27 -23.21
CA HIS A 46 -10.70 -17.49 -23.01
C HIS A 46 -10.98 -18.88 -22.37
N PRO A 47 -12.10 -19.09 -21.65
CA PRO A 47 -12.29 -20.15 -20.65
C PRO A 47 -12.61 -21.53 -21.25
N LEU A 48 -11.86 -21.96 -22.27
CA LEU A 48 -12.05 -23.24 -22.95
C LEU A 48 -10.98 -24.30 -22.59
N HIS A 49 -9.93 -23.92 -21.86
CA HIS A 49 -8.86 -24.85 -21.47
C HIS A 49 -8.64 -24.89 -19.96
N GLN A 50 -9.72 -25.12 -19.21
CA GLN A 50 -9.68 -25.49 -17.80
C GLN A 50 -9.34 -26.99 -17.67
N GLY A 51 -8.14 -27.36 -18.10
CA GLY A 51 -7.74 -28.77 -18.23
C GLY A 51 -6.30 -29.01 -17.82
N LYS A 52 -6.11 -29.29 -16.52
CA LYS A 52 -4.97 -29.95 -15.87
C LYS A 52 -3.60 -29.23 -15.92
N ASP A 53 -3.02 -29.08 -14.73
CA ASP A 53 -1.64 -28.65 -14.45
C ASP A 53 -1.23 -27.22 -14.81
N VAL A 54 -2.11 -26.24 -14.57
CA VAL A 54 -1.64 -24.84 -14.44
C VAL A 54 -0.88 -24.74 -13.11
N LYS A 55 0.46 -24.67 -13.18
CA LYS A 55 1.32 -24.29 -12.06
C LYS A 55 0.70 -23.08 -11.34
N LYS A 56 0.56 -23.17 -10.02
CA LYS A 56 -0.27 -22.25 -9.25
C LYS A 56 0.42 -20.89 -9.08
N THR A 57 -0.28 -19.80 -9.37
CA THR A 57 0.07 -18.39 -9.11
C THR A 57 -0.11 -18.02 -7.64
N ASN A 58 0.14 -18.95 -6.73
CA ASN A 58 -0.25 -18.84 -5.32
C ASN A 58 0.45 -17.68 -4.61
N ASN A 59 1.74 -17.43 -4.89
CA ASN A 59 2.49 -16.38 -4.19
C ASN A 59 2.10 -15.01 -4.74
N LEU A 60 1.93 -14.91 -6.06
CA LEU A 60 1.44 -13.69 -6.71
C LEU A 60 0.04 -13.31 -6.21
N GLU A 61 -0.89 -14.27 -6.20
CA GLU A 61 -2.25 -14.05 -5.67
C GLU A 61 -2.23 -13.68 -4.18
N SER A 62 -1.36 -14.32 -3.40
CA SER A 62 -1.19 -14.00 -1.97
C SER A 62 -0.62 -12.58 -1.77
N TYR A 63 0.27 -12.12 -2.64
CA TYR A 63 0.85 -10.78 -2.59
C TYR A 63 -0.19 -9.71 -2.96
N VAL A 64 -0.99 -9.95 -4.01
CA VAL A 64 -2.12 -9.08 -4.36
C VAL A 64 -3.15 -9.03 -3.23
N ALA A 65 -3.49 -10.18 -2.63
CA ALA A 65 -4.39 -10.25 -1.49
C ALA A 65 -3.85 -9.49 -0.27
N TRP A 66 -2.53 -9.53 -0.04
CA TRP A 66 -1.88 -8.74 1.01
C TRP A 66 -2.12 -7.23 0.84
N SER A 67 -1.92 -6.66 -0.36
CA SER A 67 -2.18 -5.24 -0.62
C SER A 67 -3.66 -4.86 -0.38
N CYS A 68 -4.58 -5.75 -0.76
CA CYS A 68 -6.01 -5.57 -0.48
C CYS A 68 -6.30 -5.58 1.02
N HIS A 69 -5.75 -6.56 1.75
CA HIS A 69 -5.89 -6.66 3.20
C HIS A 69 -5.32 -5.46 3.93
N LEU A 70 -4.18 -4.92 3.50
CA LEU A 70 -3.61 -3.69 4.07
C LEU A 70 -4.58 -2.50 3.88
N SER A 71 -5.17 -2.37 2.70
CA SER A 71 -6.16 -1.31 2.42
C SER A 71 -7.39 -1.43 3.34
N GLN A 72 -7.89 -2.65 3.53
CA GLN A 72 -9.01 -2.94 4.43
C GLN A 72 -8.66 -2.73 5.90
N LEU A 73 -7.43 -3.06 6.31
CA LEU A 73 -6.92 -2.84 7.66
C LEU A 73 -6.91 -1.35 7.99
N VAL A 74 -6.38 -0.50 7.10
CA VAL A 74 -6.38 0.96 7.26
C VAL A 74 -7.80 1.48 7.49
N ALA A 75 -8.74 1.08 6.64
CA ALA A 75 -10.13 1.50 6.78
C ALA A 75 -10.75 1.02 8.11
N THR A 76 -10.50 -0.24 8.48
CA THR A 76 -10.99 -0.84 9.72
C THR A 76 -10.43 -0.14 10.96
N GLU A 77 -9.12 0.13 10.99
CA GLU A 77 -8.46 0.81 12.11
C GLU A 77 -9.00 2.21 12.38
N ILE A 78 -9.41 2.93 11.32
CA ILE A 78 -10.04 4.24 11.43
C ILE A 78 -11.50 4.09 11.87
N CYS A 79 -12.27 3.23 11.21
CA CYS A 79 -13.70 3.11 11.44
C CYS A 79 -14.06 2.49 12.79
N LYS A 80 -13.19 1.65 13.37
CA LYS A 80 -13.40 1.04 14.70
C LYS A 80 -13.34 2.04 15.86
N GLN A 81 -12.76 3.22 15.65
CA GLN A 81 -12.59 4.21 16.71
C GLN A 81 -13.92 4.91 17.02
N GLY A 82 -14.43 4.70 18.24
CA GLY A 82 -15.69 5.32 18.68
C GLY A 82 -15.59 6.85 18.83
N SER A 83 -14.45 7.35 19.34
CA SER A 83 -14.27 8.79 19.57
C SER A 83 -13.72 9.52 18.34
N LYS A 84 -14.20 10.74 18.11
CA LYS A 84 -13.68 11.62 17.05
C LYS A 84 -12.18 11.89 17.22
N LYS A 85 -11.73 12.15 18.45
CA LYS A 85 -10.34 12.46 18.77
C LYS A 85 -9.42 11.30 18.37
N GLN A 86 -9.78 10.06 18.70
CA GLN A 86 -8.99 8.90 18.31
C GLN A 86 -9.06 8.62 16.81
N ARG A 87 -10.23 8.81 16.17
CA ARG A 87 -10.31 8.73 14.69
C ARG A 87 -9.31 9.67 14.02
N VAL A 88 -9.27 10.93 14.43
CA VAL A 88 -8.33 11.92 13.86
C VAL A 88 -6.89 11.45 14.06
N LYS A 89 -6.52 11.05 15.28
CA LYS A 89 -5.17 10.55 15.59
C LYS A 89 -4.76 9.37 14.69
N ILE A 90 -5.64 8.38 14.52
CA ILE A 90 -5.35 7.19 13.70
C ILE A 90 -5.30 7.53 12.22
N THR A 91 -6.17 8.42 11.74
CA THR A 91 -6.11 8.92 10.36
C THR A 91 -4.79 9.64 10.09
N GLU A 92 -4.36 10.55 10.98
CA GLU A 92 -3.08 11.27 10.87
C GLU A 92 -1.89 10.31 10.89
N PHE A 93 -1.93 9.28 11.73
CA PHE A 93 -0.89 8.26 11.80
C PHE A 93 -0.75 7.50 10.46
N TRP A 94 -1.85 7.11 9.82
CA TRP A 94 -1.80 6.46 8.50
C TRP A 94 -1.37 7.40 7.38
N ILE A 95 -1.71 8.69 7.44
CA ILE A 95 -1.20 9.71 6.50
C ILE A 95 0.32 9.82 6.63
N GLU A 96 0.84 9.86 7.85
CA GLU A 96 2.28 9.91 8.08
C GLU A 96 2.96 8.60 7.64
N ALA A 97 2.34 7.44 7.89
CA ALA A 97 2.86 6.15 7.43
C ALA A 97 2.93 6.08 5.88
N ALA A 98 1.93 6.61 5.17
CA ALA A 98 1.96 6.73 3.72
C ALA A 98 3.14 7.60 3.24
N LYS A 99 3.36 8.74 3.89
CA LYS A 99 4.51 9.61 3.59
C LYS A 99 5.85 8.91 3.85
N GLU A 100 5.97 8.15 4.93
CA GLU A 100 7.17 7.38 5.22
C GLU A 100 7.41 6.26 4.20
N CYS A 101 6.35 5.57 3.75
CA CYS A 101 6.43 4.60 2.65
C CYS A 101 6.94 5.27 1.36
N PHE A 102 6.43 6.45 1.01
CA PHE A 102 6.91 7.26 -0.11
C PHE A 102 8.40 7.60 0.01
N ASN A 103 8.84 8.05 1.19
CA ASN A 103 10.23 8.45 1.43
C ASN A 103 11.21 7.28 1.24
N ILE A 104 10.85 6.10 1.75
CA ILE A 104 11.63 4.86 1.67
C ILE A 104 11.57 4.23 0.26
N GLY A 105 10.59 4.62 -0.56
CA GLY A 105 10.39 4.04 -1.89
C GLY A 105 9.56 2.76 -1.87
N ASN A 106 8.71 2.58 -0.85
CA ASN A 106 7.68 1.55 -0.84
C ASN A 106 6.38 2.13 -1.44
N PHE A 107 6.23 1.97 -2.75
CA PHE A 107 5.08 2.45 -3.50
C PHE A 107 3.88 1.51 -3.41
N ASN A 108 4.06 0.21 -3.18
CA ASN A 108 2.95 -0.74 -3.04
C ASN A 108 2.16 -0.50 -1.73
N SER A 109 2.84 -0.44 -0.58
CA SER A 109 2.18 -0.10 0.68
C SER A 109 1.61 1.32 0.67
N LEU A 110 2.30 2.28 0.04
CA LEU A 110 1.75 3.62 -0.18
C LEU A 110 0.41 3.56 -0.93
N ALA A 111 0.36 2.85 -2.05
CA ALA A 111 -0.86 2.68 -2.85
C ALA A 111 -1.99 2.04 -2.03
N ALA A 112 -1.68 0.96 -1.29
CA ALA A 112 -2.64 0.29 -0.42
C ALA A 112 -3.19 1.20 0.69
N ILE A 113 -2.32 1.99 1.34
CA ILE A 113 -2.77 2.94 2.37
C ILE A 113 -3.65 4.03 1.76
N LEU A 114 -3.27 4.60 0.60
CA LEU A 114 -4.08 5.59 -0.10
C LEU A 114 -5.43 5.02 -0.52
N ALA A 115 -5.48 3.77 -0.98
CA ALA A 115 -6.71 3.06 -1.32
C ALA A 115 -7.62 2.91 -0.09
N GLY A 116 -7.07 2.47 1.05
CA GLY A 116 -7.77 2.37 2.33
C GLY A 116 -8.38 3.70 2.79
N LEU A 117 -7.61 4.80 2.69
CA LEU A 117 -8.07 6.15 3.02
C LEU A 117 -9.16 6.67 2.06
N ASN A 118 -9.21 6.15 0.83
CA ASN A 118 -10.19 6.52 -0.18
C ASN A 118 -11.47 5.69 -0.12
N MET A 119 -11.50 4.58 0.64
CA MET A 119 -12.70 3.75 0.77
C MET A 119 -13.88 4.55 1.32
N ALA A 120 -15.07 4.32 0.77
CA ALA A 120 -16.32 4.98 1.15
C ALA A 120 -16.56 5.12 2.68
N PRO A 121 -16.30 4.11 3.53
CA PRO A 121 -16.47 4.26 4.98
C PRO A 121 -15.53 5.27 5.64
N VAL A 122 -14.37 5.56 5.04
CA VAL A 122 -13.39 6.53 5.55
C VAL A 122 -13.59 7.89 4.91
N SER A 123 -13.72 7.97 3.58
CA SER A 123 -13.80 9.23 2.84
C SER A 123 -15.02 10.07 3.23
N ARG A 124 -16.14 9.43 3.63
CA ARG A 124 -17.35 10.12 4.10
C ARG A 124 -17.23 10.78 5.48
N LEU A 125 -16.15 10.55 6.23
CA LEU A 125 -15.97 11.04 7.61
C LEU A 125 -15.60 12.53 7.67
N THR A 126 -16.46 13.41 7.14
CA THR A 126 -16.18 14.85 6.96
C THR A 126 -15.72 15.56 8.25
N LYS A 127 -16.29 15.20 9.40
CA LYS A 127 -15.91 15.76 10.71
C LYS A 127 -14.50 15.35 11.17
N THR A 128 -14.00 14.20 10.72
CA THR A 128 -12.62 13.74 10.98
C THR A 128 -11.66 14.44 10.02
N TRP A 129 -12.00 14.46 8.72
CA TRP A 129 -11.19 15.07 7.67
C TRP A 129 -10.98 16.58 7.85
N SER A 130 -11.93 17.29 8.45
CA SER A 130 -11.76 18.71 8.80
C SER A 130 -10.67 18.98 9.86
N LYS A 131 -10.07 17.94 10.44
CA LYS A 131 -8.99 18.05 11.43
C LYS A 131 -7.72 17.28 11.05
N ALA A 132 -7.82 16.20 10.28
CA ALA A 132 -6.70 15.27 10.04
C ALA A 132 -5.65 15.73 8.99
N GLY A 133 -5.70 16.98 8.51
CA GLY A 133 -4.68 17.54 7.60
C GLY A 133 -4.60 16.87 6.23
N SER A 134 -5.68 16.95 5.43
CA SER A 134 -5.76 16.31 4.11
C SER A 134 -4.81 16.88 3.05
N GLU A 135 -4.21 18.05 3.28
CA GLU A 135 -3.28 18.69 2.34
C GLU A 135 -2.07 17.80 2.03
N ARG A 136 -1.59 17.03 3.02
CA ARG A 136 -0.45 16.11 2.85
C ARG A 136 -0.77 14.96 1.89
N LEU A 137 -2.04 14.60 1.75
CA LEU A 137 -2.47 13.55 0.83
C LEU A 137 -2.51 14.02 -0.62
N VAL A 138 -2.64 15.31 -0.90
CA VAL A 138 -2.71 15.82 -2.28
C VAL A 138 -1.42 15.50 -3.02
N VAL A 139 -0.28 15.78 -2.41
CA VAL A 139 1.05 15.51 -3.00
C VAL A 139 1.25 14.00 -3.21
N LEU A 140 0.90 13.19 -2.21
CA LEU A 140 1.04 11.73 -2.31
C LEU A 140 0.13 11.13 -3.39
N ARG A 141 -1.11 11.62 -3.51
CA ARG A 141 -2.04 11.18 -4.55
C ARG A 141 -1.58 11.61 -5.94
N GLN A 142 -1.08 12.84 -6.08
CA GLN A 142 -0.56 13.34 -7.35
C GLN A 142 0.68 12.54 -7.80
N ALA A 143 1.55 12.17 -6.85
CA ALA A 143 2.71 11.34 -7.13
C ALA A 143 2.35 9.90 -7.52
N MET A 144 1.16 9.43 -7.14
CA MET A 144 0.63 8.10 -7.47
C MET A 144 -0.51 8.16 -8.51
N ASP A 145 -0.65 9.28 -9.21
CA ASP A 145 -1.74 9.49 -10.16
C ASP A 145 -1.58 8.61 -11.41
N SER A 146 -2.68 8.03 -11.87
CA SER A 146 -2.75 7.24 -13.10
C SER A 146 -2.97 8.09 -14.36
N ALA A 147 -3.16 9.41 -14.21
CA ALA A 147 -3.27 10.34 -15.34
C ALA A 147 -2.01 10.30 -16.24
N ALA A 148 -2.21 10.60 -17.52
CA ALA A 148 -1.14 10.66 -18.54
C ALA A 148 -0.21 9.44 -18.49
N ASP A 149 -0.77 8.22 -18.50
CA ASP A 149 -0.01 6.97 -18.48
C ASP A 149 1.00 6.89 -17.31
N TYR A 150 0.56 7.35 -16.13
CA TYR A 150 1.34 7.33 -14.89
C TYR A 150 2.59 8.23 -14.93
N ASP A 151 2.63 9.29 -15.73
CA ASP A 151 3.82 10.16 -15.87
C ASP A 151 4.42 10.63 -14.54
N ASN A 152 3.59 11.12 -13.62
CA ASN A 152 4.04 11.57 -12.30
C ASN A 152 4.62 10.43 -11.46
N TYR A 153 3.98 9.26 -11.50
CA TYR A 153 4.46 8.07 -10.80
C TYR A 153 5.78 7.59 -11.38
N ARG A 154 5.91 7.53 -12.71
CA ARG A 154 7.16 7.14 -13.39
C ARG A 154 8.31 8.10 -13.08
N ALA A 155 8.04 9.41 -13.05
CA ALA A 155 9.03 10.41 -12.65
C ALA A 155 9.47 10.24 -11.18
N THR A 156 8.50 10.06 -10.29
CA THR A 156 8.72 9.80 -8.85
C THR A 156 9.54 8.53 -8.64
N LEU A 157 9.19 7.44 -9.32
CA LEU A 157 9.87 6.15 -9.25
C LEU A 157 11.32 6.28 -9.72
N LYS A 158 11.57 6.96 -10.85
CA LYS A 158 12.93 7.23 -11.34
C LYS A 158 13.76 7.98 -10.30
N ALA A 159 13.19 9.01 -9.66
CA ALA A 159 13.88 9.76 -8.61
C ALA A 159 14.17 8.89 -7.38
N ALA A 160 13.26 7.99 -7.00
CA ALA A 160 13.49 7.05 -5.90
C ALA A 160 14.59 6.02 -6.21
N VAL A 161 14.57 5.43 -7.42
CA VAL A 161 15.62 4.51 -7.89
C VAL A 161 16.99 5.19 -7.91
N TRP A 162 17.06 6.44 -8.36
CA TRP A 162 18.31 7.21 -8.33
C TRP A 162 18.86 7.40 -6.90
N ARG A 163 17.99 7.75 -5.95
CA ARG A 163 18.37 7.87 -4.53
C ARG A 163 18.87 6.54 -3.95
N ALA A 164 18.19 5.45 -4.27
CA ALA A 164 18.54 4.11 -3.83
C ALA A 164 19.88 3.62 -4.42
N ALA A 165 20.18 3.95 -5.68
CA ALA A 165 21.45 3.59 -6.32
C ALA A 165 22.67 4.23 -5.63
N GLY A 166 22.50 5.40 -5.01
CA GLY A 166 23.56 6.07 -4.23
C GLY A 166 23.70 5.58 -2.79
N SER A 167 22.81 4.72 -2.31
CA SER A 167 22.78 4.20 -0.94
C SER A 167 22.72 2.67 -0.97
N SER A 168 23.85 2.01 -0.71
CA SER A 168 23.92 0.54 -0.74
C SER A 168 22.83 -0.09 0.16
N GLY A 169 21.83 -0.75 -0.46
CA GLY A 169 20.85 -1.59 0.24
C GLY A 169 19.40 -1.06 0.33
N GLN A 170 19.02 0.03 -0.34
CA GLN A 170 17.60 0.40 -0.42
C GLN A 170 16.90 -0.28 -1.61
N ASN A 171 16.01 -1.25 -1.31
CA ASN A 171 15.17 -1.88 -2.31
C ASN A 171 13.85 -1.10 -2.47
N ILE A 172 13.56 -0.69 -3.70
CA ILE A 172 12.31 -0.05 -4.06
C ILE A 172 11.23 -1.12 -4.19
N VAL A 173 10.07 -0.90 -3.57
CA VAL A 173 8.92 -1.79 -3.69
C VAL A 173 7.88 -1.12 -4.59
N ILE A 174 7.52 -1.80 -5.67
CA ILE A 174 6.55 -1.31 -6.65
C ILE A 174 5.25 -2.13 -6.58
N PRO A 175 4.08 -1.51 -6.84
CA PRO A 175 2.82 -2.22 -7.00
C PRO A 175 2.80 -3.16 -8.21
#